data_AF-A0AAV4EQJ3-F1
#
_entry.id   AF-A0AAV4EQJ3-F1
#
_cell.length_a   1.000
_cell.length_b   1.000
_cell.length_c   1.000
_cell.angle_alpha   90.00
_cell.angle_beta   90.00
_cell.angle_gamma   90.00
#
_symmetry.space_group_name_H-M   'P 1'
#
loop_
_entity.id
_entity.type
_entity.pdbx_description
1 polymer ?
#
loop_
_entity_poly.entity_id
_entity_poly.type
_entity_poly.pdbx_seq_one_letter_code
_entity_poly.pdbx_strand_id
1 'polypeptide(L)'
;MHRSYQSILPTHNKLLQKRWDTTYYNEHRRKVRDAAPMVDTKAPPTYMHLHLKLKKLQLEEERLATIERDNRILLEKMSYIMRTRGRVDNRNNYEYKSLNREKRQRELLRVTKENQAILYRINMRKPEYSHIRWQEQWEENQKFMDNISHYPPEWWVKVRYWRLSTYQ
;
A
#
# COMPACT_ATOMS: atom_id res chain seq x y z
N MET A 1 -105.73 4.39 20.71
CA MET A 1 -105.75 5.86 20.53
C MET A 1 -105.85 6.26 19.05
N HIS A 2 -107.01 6.11 18.40
CA HIS A 2 -107.26 6.61 17.03
C HIS A 2 -108.15 7.86 16.99
N ARG A 3 -108.78 8.20 18.12
CA ARG A 3 -109.69 9.36 18.25
C ARG A 3 -108.96 10.70 18.21
N SER A 4 -107.69 10.74 18.63
CA SER A 4 -106.80 11.91 18.56
C SER A 4 -106.11 12.06 17.20
N TYR A 5 -106.35 11.16 16.25
CA TYR A 5 -105.79 11.25 14.91
C TYR A 5 -106.54 12.30 14.09
N GLN A 6 -105.80 13.27 13.57
CA GLN A 6 -106.31 14.33 12.70
C GLN A 6 -105.89 14.00 11.26
N SER A 7 -106.85 13.63 10.42
CA SER A 7 -106.61 13.44 8.99
C SER A 7 -106.69 14.78 8.25
N ILE A 8 -105.83 14.96 7.25
CA ILE A 8 -105.77 16.20 6.46
C ILE A 8 -107.02 16.36 5.60
N LEU A 9 -107.57 15.25 5.11
CA LEU A 9 -108.81 15.20 4.35
C LEU A 9 -109.95 14.64 5.22
N PRO A 10 -111.22 15.00 4.97
CA PRO A 10 -112.36 14.40 5.65
C PRO A 10 -112.41 12.88 5.40
N THR A 11 -112.56 12.09 6.46
CA THR A 11 -112.60 10.63 6.36
C THR A 11 -113.76 10.03 7.14
N HIS A 12 -114.37 8.98 6.57
CA HIS A 12 -115.50 8.29 7.21
C HIS A 12 -115.04 7.42 8.38
N ASN A 13 -113.85 6.82 8.31
CA ASN A 13 -113.28 5.99 9.38
C ASN A 13 -111.86 6.42 9.74
N LYS A 14 -111.72 7.14 10.87
CA LYS A 14 -110.44 7.66 11.38
C LYS A 14 -109.43 6.57 11.75
N LEU A 15 -109.89 5.39 12.18
CA LEU A 15 -108.99 4.29 12.55
C LEU A 15 -108.30 3.72 11.32
N LEU A 16 -109.06 3.46 10.25
CA LEU A 16 -108.50 2.94 9.00
C LEU A 16 -107.58 3.96 8.34
N GLN A 17 -107.99 5.24 8.31
CA GLN A 17 -107.16 6.31 7.78
C GLN A 17 -105.81 6.39 8.51
N LYS A 18 -105.81 6.37 9.85
CA LYS A 18 -104.57 6.36 10.65
C LYS A 18 -103.66 5.21 10.26
N ARG A 19 -104.21 4.00 10.06
CA ARG A 19 -103.42 2.81 9.71
C ARG A 19 -102.78 2.98 8.34
N TRP A 20 -103.53 3.44 7.34
CA TRP A 20 -103.01 3.67 6.00
C TRP A 20 -101.93 4.75 5.95
N ASP A 21 -102.15 5.86 6.63
CA ASP A 21 -101.18 6.95 6.69
C ASP A 21 -99.89 6.50 7.40
N THR A 22 -100.02 5.69 8.45
CA THR A 22 -98.86 5.08 9.12
C THR A 22 -98.12 4.12 8.19
N THR A 23 -98.82 3.29 7.42
CA THR A 23 -98.18 2.37 6.46
C THR A 23 -97.48 3.11 5.33
N TYR A 24 -98.12 4.13 4.75
CA TYR A 24 -97.56 4.94 3.67
C TYR A 24 -96.34 5.74 4.16
N TYR A 25 -96.43 6.32 5.35
CA TYR A 25 -95.30 6.97 6.00
C TYR A 25 -94.13 6.02 6.19
N ASN A 26 -94.38 4.82 6.71
CA ASN A 26 -93.34 3.81 6.90
C ASN A 26 -92.72 3.35 5.58
N GLU A 27 -93.52 3.16 4.53
CA GLU A 27 -93.04 2.82 3.19
C GLU A 27 -92.19 3.95 2.60
N HIS A 28 -92.64 5.20 2.70
CA HIS A 28 -91.88 6.37 2.25
C HIS A 28 -90.55 6.47 2.99
N ARG A 29 -90.55 6.32 4.33
CA ARG A 29 -89.34 6.32 5.14
C ARG A 29 -88.41 5.17 4.79
N ARG A 30 -88.94 4.02 4.35
CA ARG A 30 -88.14 2.91 3.83
C ARG A 30 -87.48 3.30 2.49
N LYS A 31 -88.25 3.82 1.54
CA LYS A 31 -87.74 4.26 0.23
C LYS A 31 -86.68 5.35 0.35
N VAL A 32 -86.86 6.32 1.25
CA VAL A 32 -85.87 7.39 1.50
C VAL A 32 -84.59 6.82 2.10
N ARG A 33 -84.69 5.83 2.99
CA ARG A 33 -83.53 5.19 3.61
C ARG A 33 -82.75 4.32 2.64
N ASP A 34 -83.46 3.59 1.78
CA ASP A 34 -82.89 2.65 0.82
C ASP A 34 -82.44 3.35 -0.48
N ALA A 35 -82.76 4.65 -0.65
CA ALA A 35 -82.34 5.42 -1.81
C ALA A 35 -80.82 5.56 -1.84
N ALA A 36 -80.19 4.97 -2.85
CA ALA A 36 -78.76 5.09 -3.08
C ALA A 36 -78.40 6.51 -3.59
N PRO A 37 -77.23 7.05 -3.21
CA PRO A 37 -76.75 8.32 -3.76
C PRO A 37 -76.47 8.18 -5.27
N MET A 38 -76.95 9.14 -6.06
CA MET A 38 -76.76 9.15 -7.52
C MET A 38 -75.34 9.58 -7.94
N VAL A 39 -74.63 10.27 -7.06
CA VAL A 39 -73.27 10.79 -7.30
C VAL A 39 -72.35 10.24 -6.24
N ASP A 40 -71.17 9.78 -6.66
CA ASP A 40 -70.13 9.38 -5.73
C ASP A 40 -69.61 10.61 -4.99
N THR A 41 -69.72 10.57 -3.67
CA THR A 41 -69.25 11.62 -2.74
C THR A 41 -68.10 11.13 -1.88
N LYS A 42 -67.52 9.96 -2.20
CA LYS A 42 -66.37 9.43 -1.48
C LYS A 42 -65.12 10.25 -1.76
N ALA A 43 -64.24 10.32 -0.77
CA ALA A 43 -62.93 10.91 -0.94
C ALA A 43 -62.11 10.08 -1.94
N PRO A 44 -61.32 10.72 -2.82
CA PRO A 44 -60.45 10.02 -3.74
C PRO A 44 -59.39 9.19 -2.98
N PRO A 45 -58.91 8.08 -3.57
CA PRO A 45 -57.89 7.25 -2.93
C PRO A 45 -56.58 8.01 -2.78
N THR A 46 -55.97 7.94 -1.60
CA THR A 46 -54.64 8.50 -1.35
C THR A 46 -53.56 7.55 -1.85
N TYR A 47 -52.69 8.03 -2.75
CA TYR A 47 -51.55 7.23 -3.19
C TYR A 47 -50.31 7.48 -2.32
N MET A 48 -49.64 6.40 -1.93
CA MET A 48 -48.45 6.46 -1.07
C MET A 48 -47.28 7.22 -1.74
N HIS A 49 -47.12 7.08 -3.06
CA HIS A 49 -46.03 7.74 -3.80
C HIS A 49 -46.15 9.27 -3.85
N LEU A 50 -47.33 9.83 -3.55
CA LEU A 50 -47.54 11.29 -3.41
C LEU A 50 -47.00 11.80 -2.06
N HIS A 51 -47.04 10.96 -1.03
CA HIS A 51 -46.63 11.30 0.34
C HIS A 51 -45.18 10.89 0.62
N LEU A 52 -44.70 9.83 -0.05
CA LEU A 52 -43.39 9.23 0.15
C LEU A 52 -42.60 9.22 -1.16
N LYS A 53 -41.47 9.94 -1.16
CA LYS A 53 -40.50 9.92 -2.26
C LYS A 53 -39.56 8.73 -2.10
N LEU A 54 -40.05 7.53 -2.42
CA LEU A 54 -39.31 6.27 -2.24
C LEU A 54 -37.91 6.28 -2.88
N LYS A 55 -37.77 6.84 -4.10
CA LYS A 55 -36.46 6.92 -4.76
C LYS A 55 -35.46 7.81 -4.02
N LYS A 56 -35.94 8.89 -3.37
CA LYS A 56 -35.10 9.77 -2.56
C LYS A 56 -34.60 9.02 -1.32
N LEU A 57 -35.47 8.28 -0.65
CA LEU A 57 -35.10 7.46 0.52
C LEU A 57 -34.07 6.40 0.14
N GLN A 58 -34.29 5.69 -0.97
CA GLN A 58 -33.34 4.71 -1.48
C GLN A 58 -31.96 5.31 -1.75
N LEU A 59 -31.89 6.46 -2.43
CA LEU A 59 -30.61 7.12 -2.72
C LEU A 59 -29.88 7.56 -1.46
N GLU A 60 -30.59 8.03 -0.44
CA GLU A 60 -30.00 8.40 0.84
C GLU A 60 -29.43 7.16 1.55
N GLU A 61 -30.16 6.04 1.54
CA GLU A 61 -29.71 4.77 2.10
C GLU A 61 -28.46 4.23 1.39
N GLU A 62 -28.44 4.24 0.06
CA GLU A 62 -27.27 3.84 -0.74
C GLU A 62 -26.05 4.74 -0.46
N ARG A 63 -26.26 6.04 -0.31
CA ARG A 63 -25.22 7.00 0.06
C ARG A 63 -24.66 6.70 1.44
N LEU A 64 -25.53 6.48 2.44
CA LEU A 64 -25.12 6.17 3.81
C LEU A 64 -24.35 4.84 3.87
N ALA A 65 -24.83 3.80 3.17
CA ALA A 65 -24.13 2.51 3.09
C ALA A 65 -22.73 2.63 2.46
N THR A 66 -22.56 3.56 1.51
CA THR A 66 -21.24 3.86 0.93
C THR A 66 -20.32 4.53 1.94
N ILE A 67 -20.82 5.55 2.63
CA ILE A 67 -20.07 6.25 3.68
C ILE A 67 -19.65 5.28 4.80
N GLU A 68 -20.54 4.40 5.25
CA GLU A 68 -20.24 3.41 6.28
C GLU A 68 -19.17 2.41 5.85
N ARG A 69 -19.24 1.92 4.60
CA ARG A 69 -18.22 1.02 4.04
C ARG A 69 -16.86 1.69 3.99
N ASP A 70 -16.81 2.93 3.50
CA ASP A 70 -15.56 3.69 3.38
C ASP A 70 -14.98 4.00 4.76
N ASN A 71 -15.82 4.39 5.73
CA ASN A 71 -15.42 4.59 7.11
C ASN A 71 -14.84 3.32 7.74
N ARG A 72 -15.46 2.16 7.49
CA ARG A 72 -14.95 0.86 7.97
C ARG A 72 -13.56 0.57 7.41
N ILE A 73 -13.37 0.72 6.10
CA ILE A 73 -12.07 0.50 5.44
C ILE A 73 -11.02 1.47 5.99
N LEU A 74 -11.39 2.74 6.18
CA LEU A 74 -10.51 3.76 6.72
C LEU A 74 -10.06 3.40 8.15
N LEU A 75 -11.00 3.01 9.01
CA LEU A 75 -10.72 2.60 10.38
C LEU A 75 -9.81 1.36 10.44
N GLU A 76 -10.04 0.39 9.57
CA GLU A 76 -9.18 -0.79 9.46
C GLU A 76 -7.75 -0.41 9.08
N LYS A 77 -7.59 0.44 8.05
CA LYS A 77 -6.27 0.96 7.64
C LYS A 77 -5.59 1.77 8.73
N MET A 78 -6.33 2.64 9.43
CA MET A 78 -5.80 3.41 10.55
C MET A 78 -5.36 2.48 11.70
N SER A 79 -6.18 1.50 12.07
CA SER A 79 -5.84 0.49 13.08
C SER A 79 -4.57 -0.29 12.71
N TYR A 80 -4.45 -0.68 11.43
CA TYR A 80 -3.26 -1.35 10.92
C TYR A 80 -2.00 -0.48 11.01
N ILE A 81 -2.09 0.79 10.61
CA ILE A 81 -0.98 1.76 10.71
C ILE A 81 -0.58 1.99 12.16
N MET A 82 -1.55 2.19 13.06
CA MET A 82 -1.31 2.40 14.49
C MET A 82 -0.64 1.19 15.12
N ARG A 83 -1.08 -0.03 14.80
CA ARG A 83 -0.49 -1.29 15.30
C ARG A 83 0.93 -1.51 14.78
N THR A 84 1.17 -1.19 13.50
CA THR A 84 2.44 -1.45 12.82
C THR A 84 3.41 -0.26 12.93
N ARG A 85 3.05 0.80 13.67
CA ARG A 85 3.79 2.06 13.83
C ARG A 85 4.20 2.74 12.52
N GLY A 86 3.44 2.51 11.44
CA GLY A 86 3.72 3.12 10.13
C GLY A 86 5.12 2.78 9.60
N ARG A 87 5.47 1.49 9.54
CA ARG A 87 6.73 1.05 8.92
C ARG A 87 6.68 1.37 7.42
N VAL A 88 7.20 2.53 7.05
CA VAL A 88 7.38 2.93 5.66
C VAL A 88 8.42 1.98 5.07
N ASP A 89 7.99 1.04 4.24
CA ASP A 89 8.84 0.21 3.42
C ASP A 89 9.36 1.01 2.22
N ASN A 90 10.00 2.17 2.50
CA ASN A 90 10.84 2.86 1.51
C ASN A 90 12.17 2.11 1.38
N ARG A 91 12.09 0.80 1.10
CA ARG A 91 13.20 0.04 0.54
C ARG A 91 12.83 -0.23 -0.91
N ASN A 92 12.93 0.84 -1.70
CA ASN A 92 13.00 0.66 -3.14
C ASN A 92 14.34 -0.01 -3.42
N ASN A 93 14.34 -1.34 -3.60
CA ASN A 93 15.50 -2.12 -4.06
C ASN A 93 15.76 -1.83 -5.55
N TYR A 94 15.89 -0.55 -5.90
CA TYR A 94 16.22 -0.11 -7.23
C TYR A 94 17.72 -0.26 -7.43
N GLU A 95 18.14 -1.30 -8.15
CA GLU A 95 19.51 -1.41 -8.62
C GLU A 95 19.79 -0.32 -9.67
N TYR A 96 20.66 0.63 -9.34
CA TYR A 96 21.04 1.71 -10.24
C TYR A 96 21.78 1.14 -11.47
N LYS A 97 21.10 1.08 -12.62
CA LYS A 97 21.70 0.63 -13.88
C LYS A 97 22.50 1.76 -14.49
N SER A 98 23.81 1.78 -14.25
CA SER A 98 24.71 2.69 -14.96
C SER A 98 24.83 2.30 -16.43
N LEU A 99 24.54 3.22 -17.35
CA LEU A 99 24.75 3.06 -18.79
C LEU A 99 26.21 2.70 -19.14
N ASN A 100 27.17 3.02 -18.25
CA ASN A 100 28.59 2.75 -18.45
C ASN A 100 29.07 1.40 -17.88
N ARG A 101 28.18 0.60 -17.29
CA ARG A 101 28.54 -0.69 -16.66
C ARG A 101 29.26 -1.63 -17.64
N GLU A 102 28.72 -1.74 -18.85
CA GLU A 102 29.26 -2.65 -19.86
C GLU A 102 30.63 -2.18 -20.38
N LYS A 103 30.77 -0.87 -20.63
CA LYS A 103 32.06 -0.26 -21.03
C LYS A 103 33.12 -0.49 -19.95
N ARG A 104 32.77 -0.29 -18.67
CA ARG A 104 33.68 -0.54 -17.54
C ARG A 104 34.09 -2.00 -17.43
N GLN A 105 33.15 -2.93 -17.65
CA GLN A 105 33.42 -4.36 -17.62
C GLN A 105 34.35 -4.79 -18.76
N ARG A 106 34.16 -4.28 -19.98
CA ARG A 106 35.06 -4.55 -21.11
C ARG A 106 36.46 -4.00 -20.86
N GLU A 107 36.57 -2.79 -20.31
CA GLU A 107 37.87 -2.20 -19.99
C GLU A 107 38.60 -3.00 -18.89
N LEU A 108 37.87 -3.43 -17.85
CA LEU A 108 38.42 -4.27 -16.79
C LEU A 108 38.98 -5.58 -17.35
N LEU A 109 38.25 -6.23 -18.25
CA LEU A 109 38.71 -7.46 -18.92
C LEU A 109 39.97 -7.20 -19.77
N ARG A 110 40.02 -6.08 -20.51
CA ARG A 110 41.19 -5.70 -21.32
C ARG A 110 42.43 -5.54 -20.44
N VAL A 111 42.33 -4.71 -19.40
CA VAL A 111 43.42 -4.44 -18.45
C VAL A 111 43.86 -5.73 -17.73
N THR A 112 42.91 -6.58 -17.35
CA THR A 112 43.23 -7.85 -16.68
C THR A 112 44.03 -8.77 -17.60
N LYS A 113 43.65 -8.88 -18.87
CA LYS A 113 44.36 -9.69 -19.87
C LYS A 113 45.77 -9.15 -20.16
N GLU A 114 45.91 -7.82 -20.28
CA GLU A 114 47.21 -7.16 -20.44
C GLU A 114 48.13 -7.42 -19.24
N ASN A 115 47.60 -7.28 -18.02
CA ASN A 115 48.32 -7.55 -16.78
C ASN A 115 48.77 -9.01 -16.69
N GLN A 116 47.92 -9.97 -17.06
CA GLN A 116 48.29 -11.39 -17.12
C GLN A 116 49.44 -11.65 -18.11
N ALA A 117 49.41 -11.01 -19.29
CA ALA A 117 50.47 -11.14 -20.27
C ALA A 117 51.80 -10.50 -19.80
N ILE A 118 51.75 -9.41 -19.05
CA ILE A 118 52.93 -8.80 -18.43
C ILE A 118 53.48 -9.73 -17.35
N LEU A 119 52.63 -10.22 -16.46
CA LEU A 119 53.03 -11.14 -15.38
C LEU A 119 53.69 -12.41 -15.93
N TYR A 120 53.13 -12.97 -17.00
CA TYR A 120 53.73 -14.11 -17.69
C TYR A 120 55.14 -13.80 -18.21
N ARG A 121 55.32 -12.64 -18.84
CA ARG A 121 56.65 -12.21 -19.35
C ARG A 121 57.67 -12.01 -18.23
N ILE A 122 57.25 -11.41 -17.10
CA ILE A 122 58.12 -11.22 -15.93
C ILE A 122 58.54 -12.58 -15.37
N ASN A 123 57.59 -13.49 -15.15
CA ASN A 123 57.89 -14.80 -14.58
C ASN A 123 58.73 -15.70 -15.51
N MET A 124 58.54 -15.58 -16.82
CA MET A 124 59.29 -16.38 -17.80
C MET A 124 60.70 -15.84 -18.06
N ARG A 125 60.96 -14.56 -17.74
CA ARG A 125 62.30 -13.97 -17.90
C ARG A 125 63.23 -14.56 -16.83
N LYS A 126 64.20 -15.35 -17.28
CA LYS A 126 65.30 -15.81 -16.42
C LYS A 126 66.19 -14.61 -16.03
N PRO A 127 66.71 -14.58 -14.80
CA PRO A 127 67.70 -13.58 -14.42
C PRO A 127 68.94 -13.72 -15.31
N GLU A 128 69.45 -12.58 -15.78
CA GLU A 128 70.59 -12.52 -16.70
C GLU A 128 71.91 -12.86 -16.00
N TYR A 129 71.95 -12.64 -14.69
CA TYR A 129 73.07 -12.97 -13.83
C TYR A 129 72.75 -14.15 -12.92
N SER A 130 73.74 -15.03 -12.76
CA SER A 130 73.70 -16.11 -11.79
C SER A 130 74.29 -15.61 -10.48
N HIS A 131 73.47 -15.50 -9.44
CA HIS A 131 73.92 -15.12 -8.10
C HIS A 131 74.99 -16.08 -7.57
N ILE A 132 74.90 -17.37 -7.93
CA ILE A 132 75.90 -18.39 -7.57
C ILE A 132 77.24 -18.06 -8.23
N ARG A 133 77.22 -17.76 -9.53
CA ARG A 133 78.44 -17.40 -10.27
C ARG A 133 79.06 -16.09 -9.76
N TRP A 134 78.22 -15.12 -9.41
CA TRP A 134 78.68 -13.87 -8.81
C TRP A 134 79.32 -14.08 -7.45
N GLN A 135 78.76 -14.97 -6.63
CA GLN A 135 79.32 -15.33 -5.33
C GLN A 135 80.68 -16.03 -5.50
N GLU A 136 80.81 -16.98 -6.42
CA GLU A 136 82.07 -17.65 -6.72
C GLU A 136 83.14 -16.65 -7.20
N GLN A 137 82.79 -15.78 -8.14
CA GLN A 137 83.69 -14.72 -8.63
C GLN A 137 84.08 -13.75 -7.52
N TRP A 138 83.15 -13.42 -6.63
CA TRP A 138 83.43 -12.56 -5.48
C TRP A 138 84.42 -13.21 -4.52
N GLU A 139 84.26 -14.50 -4.22
CA GLU A 139 85.17 -15.26 -3.36
C GLU A 139 86.58 -15.40 -3.97
N GLU A 140 86.68 -15.65 -5.27
CA GLU A 140 87.96 -15.62 -5.99
C GLU A 140 88.60 -14.24 -5.91
N ASN A 141 87.82 -13.18 -6.17
CA ASN A 141 88.32 -11.81 -6.11
C ASN A 141 88.79 -11.44 -4.68
N GLN A 142 88.09 -11.90 -3.64
CA GLN A 142 88.54 -11.72 -2.25
C GLN A 142 89.90 -12.40 -2.02
N LYS A 143 90.10 -13.64 -2.50
CA LYS A 143 91.41 -14.32 -2.41
C LYS A 143 92.50 -13.58 -3.17
N PHE A 144 92.21 -13.06 -4.36
CA PHE A 144 93.15 -12.23 -5.12
C PHE A 144 93.50 -10.95 -4.36
N MET A 145 92.50 -10.29 -3.79
CA MET A 145 92.70 -9.09 -2.98
C MET A 145 93.56 -9.39 -1.75
N ASP A 146 93.29 -10.47 -1.01
CA ASP A 146 94.12 -10.91 0.12
C ASP A 146 95.57 -11.14 -0.31
N ASN A 147 95.79 -11.84 -1.41
CA ASN A 147 97.12 -12.18 -1.92
C ASN A 147 97.92 -10.96 -2.41
N ILE A 148 97.26 -9.93 -2.96
CA ILE A 148 97.90 -8.71 -3.50
C ILE A 148 97.97 -7.60 -2.44
N SER A 149 97.17 -7.70 -1.38
CA SER A 149 97.10 -6.69 -0.33
C SER A 149 98.42 -6.60 0.44
N HIS A 150 98.94 -5.37 0.58
CA HIS A 150 100.13 -5.12 1.38
C HIS A 150 99.86 -5.22 2.90
N TYR A 151 98.60 -5.02 3.30
CA TYR A 151 98.17 -5.06 4.69
C TYR A 151 97.00 -6.03 4.85
N PRO A 152 96.97 -6.84 5.93
CA PRO A 152 95.91 -7.81 6.16
C PRO A 152 94.52 -7.16 6.21
N PRO A 153 93.45 -7.89 5.84
CA PRO A 153 92.07 -7.45 6.05
C PRO A 153 91.86 -6.98 7.50
N GLU A 154 91.19 -5.83 7.67
CA GLU A 154 90.91 -5.22 8.99
C GLU A 154 92.15 -4.79 9.81
N TRP A 155 93.32 -4.58 9.18
CA TRP A 155 94.52 -4.14 9.90
C TRP A 155 94.33 -2.82 10.68
N TRP A 156 93.56 -1.88 10.15
CA TRP A 156 93.27 -0.59 10.79
C TRP A 156 92.44 -0.73 12.07
N VAL A 157 91.64 -1.80 12.18
CA VAL A 157 90.82 -2.08 13.37
C VAL A 157 91.71 -2.49 14.54
N LYS A 158 92.73 -3.33 14.29
CA LYS A 158 93.70 -3.73 15.32
C LYS A 158 94.50 -2.53 15.84
N VAL A 159 94.98 -1.64 14.96
CA VAL A 159 95.71 -0.43 15.35
C VAL A 159 94.88 0.48 16.27
N ARG A 160 93.56 0.51 16.07
CA ARG A 160 92.62 1.30 16.87
C ARG A 160 92.46 0.74 18.31
N TYR A 161 92.45 -0.58 18.48
CA TYR A 161 92.42 -1.22 19.80
C TYR A 161 93.75 -1.04 20.56
N TRP A 162 94.88 -1.09 19.87
CA TRP A 162 96.19 -0.82 20.49
C TRP A 162 96.30 0.63 21.00
N ARG A 163 95.81 1.62 20.25
CA ARG A 163 95.80 3.02 20.73
C ARG A 163 94.87 3.24 21.92
N LEU A 164 93.74 2.54 22.01
CA LEU A 164 92.80 2.68 23.14
C LEU A 164 93.27 1.93 24.40
N SER A 165 94.06 0.86 24.24
CA SER A 165 94.66 0.10 25.35
C SER A 165 95.86 0.79 26.00
N THR A 166 96.49 1.77 25.34
CA THR A 166 97.67 2.50 25.84
C THR A 166 97.32 3.81 26.59
N TYR A 167 96.03 4.13 26.74
CA TYR A 167 95.53 5.27 27.53
C TYR A 167 94.75 4.81 28.79
N GLN A 168 95.35 3.90 29.56
CA GLN A 168 95.02 3.57 30.94
C GLN A 168 96.32 3.42 31.72
#